data_AF-A0A8B8AMI8-F1
#
_entry.id   AF-A0A8B8AMI8-F1
#
_cell.length_a   1.000
_cell.length_b   1.000
_cell.length_c   1.000
_cell.angle_alpha   90.00
_cell.angle_beta   90.00
_cell.angle_gamma   90.00
#
_symmetry.space_group_name_H-M   'P 1'
#
loop_
_entity.id
_entity.type
_entity.pdbx_description
1 polymer ?
#
loop_
_entity_poly.entity_id
_entity_poly.type
_entity_poly.pdbx_seq_one_letter_code
_entity_poly.pdbx_strand_id
1 'polypeptide(L)'
;MVSTRRGKHRFSYKGPPGSIFEPRGICTDPLSHILVCNLCGSSVQMIDKDGQFLLFLLVPHDISFQPFSICYDSERHIVVVGSKGFQRTISAYRYIDRNLGVPGETEVDEEKFTSPSYSDRRSIRLVTKT
;
A
#
# COMPACT_ATOMS: atom_id res chain seq x y z
N MET A 1 -17.01 4.00 4.78
CA MET A 1 -17.99 4.63 3.86
C MET A 1 -17.35 5.89 3.30
N VAL A 2 -17.54 6.18 2.01
CA VAL A 2 -17.09 7.43 1.39
C VAL A 2 -18.31 8.22 0.93
N SER A 3 -18.30 9.52 1.20
CA SER A 3 -19.33 10.47 0.78
C SER A 3 -18.71 11.61 -0.03
N THR A 4 -19.55 12.27 -0.83
CA THR A 4 -19.19 13.55 -1.47
C THR A 4 -19.00 14.64 -0.42
N ARG A 5 -18.45 15.79 -0.82
CA ARG A 5 -18.38 16.98 0.05
C ARG A 5 -19.72 17.43 0.62
N ARG A 6 -20.83 17.07 -0.03
CA ARG A 6 -22.22 17.39 0.41
C ARG A 6 -22.85 16.29 1.25
N GLY A 7 -22.08 15.28 1.68
CA GLY A 7 -22.58 14.17 2.48
C GLY A 7 -23.30 13.07 1.70
N LYS A 8 -23.54 13.22 0.38
CA LYS A 8 -24.14 12.15 -0.44
C LYS A 8 -23.23 10.93 -0.46
N HIS A 9 -23.77 9.76 -0.14
CA HIS A 9 -23.06 8.47 -0.24
C HIS A 9 -22.48 8.26 -1.65
N ARG A 10 -21.23 7.79 -1.71
CA ARG A 10 -20.58 7.33 -2.96
C ARG A 10 -20.47 5.82 -2.98
N PHE A 11 -19.75 5.26 -2.01
CA PHE A 11 -19.55 3.82 -1.91
C PHE A 11 -19.23 3.37 -0.47
N SER A 12 -19.34 2.06 -0.25
CA SER A 12 -18.92 1.40 0.98
C SER A 12 -18.04 0.22 0.62
N TYR A 13 -16.75 0.32 0.94
CA TYR A 13 -15.82 -0.78 0.80
C TYR A 13 -15.94 -1.73 2.00
N LYS A 14 -16.09 -3.03 1.73
CA LYS A 14 -16.29 -4.10 2.73
C LYS A 14 -15.21 -5.19 2.65
N GLY A 15 -14.10 -4.92 1.98
CA GLY A 15 -13.09 -5.93 1.65
C GLY A 15 -13.47 -6.74 0.40
N PRO A 16 -12.54 -7.57 -0.12
CA PRO A 16 -12.83 -8.51 -1.20
C PRO A 16 -13.90 -9.54 -0.80
N PRO A 17 -14.66 -10.09 -1.75
CA PRO A 17 -15.66 -11.12 -1.47
C PRO A 17 -15.05 -12.30 -0.71
N GLY A 18 -15.74 -12.76 0.35
CA GLY A 18 -15.30 -13.88 1.17
C GLY A 18 -14.17 -13.57 2.16
N SER A 19 -13.72 -12.32 2.26
CA SER A 19 -12.71 -11.91 3.24
C SER A 19 -13.35 -11.37 4.53
N ILE A 20 -12.69 -11.60 5.66
CA ILE A 20 -12.97 -10.87 6.90
C ILE A 20 -12.34 -9.49 6.76
N PHE A 21 -13.13 -8.45 7.00
CA PHE A 21 -12.71 -7.08 6.80
C PHE A 21 -12.88 -6.25 8.07
N GLU A 22 -11.76 -5.92 8.69
CA GLU A 22 -11.67 -5.09 9.89
C GLU A 22 -10.69 -3.93 9.62
N PRO A 23 -11.18 -2.81 9.04
CA PRO A 23 -10.33 -1.69 8.69
C PRO A 23 -9.85 -0.94 9.94
N ARG A 24 -8.55 -0.67 10.03
CA ARG A 24 -7.94 0.09 11.15
C ARG A 24 -7.28 1.40 10.75
N GLY A 25 -6.67 1.44 9.57
CA GLY A 25 -6.00 2.61 9.03
C GLY A 25 -6.37 2.83 7.57
N ILE A 26 -6.39 4.09 7.14
CA ILE A 26 -6.66 4.49 5.77
C ILE A 26 -5.75 5.66 5.37
N CYS A 27 -5.21 5.62 4.16
CA CYS A 27 -4.57 6.78 3.54
C CYS A 27 -4.82 6.78 2.02
N THR A 28 -4.35 7.82 1.35
CA THR A 28 -4.43 7.94 -0.11
C THR A 28 -3.06 8.24 -0.68
N ASP A 29 -2.82 7.80 -1.91
CA ASP A 29 -1.62 8.13 -2.66
C ASP A 29 -1.86 9.23 -3.72
N PRO A 30 -0.80 9.76 -4.37
CA PRO A 30 -0.94 10.79 -5.40
C PRO A 30 -1.70 10.34 -6.66
N LEU A 31 -1.89 9.03 -6.85
CA LEU A 31 -2.65 8.46 -7.96
C LEU A 31 -4.14 8.29 -7.62
N SER A 32 -4.58 8.83 -6.47
CA SER A 32 -5.95 8.71 -5.95
C SER A 32 -6.35 7.28 -5.61
N HIS A 33 -5.39 6.38 -5.37
CA HIS A 33 -5.71 5.12 -4.74
C HIS A 33 -5.98 5.35 -3.26
N ILE A 34 -6.86 4.52 -2.71
CA ILE A 34 -7.16 4.46 -1.28
C ILE A 34 -6.52 3.19 -0.74
N LEU A 35 -5.66 3.33 0.26
CA LEU A 35 -4.96 2.23 0.92
C LEU A 35 -5.64 1.97 2.26
N VAL A 36 -5.95 0.71 2.55
CA VAL A 36 -6.68 0.32 3.77
C VAL A 36 -5.96 -0.81 4.48
N CYS A 37 -5.63 -0.62 5.76
CA CYS A 37 -5.18 -1.70 6.64
C CYS A 37 -6.36 -2.55 7.08
N ASN A 38 -6.32 -3.84 6.76
CA ASN A 38 -7.25 -4.84 7.25
C ASN A 38 -6.56 -5.68 8.35
N LEU A 39 -7.03 -5.54 9.59
CA LEU A 39 -6.42 -6.20 10.75
C LEU A 39 -6.64 -7.72 10.73
N CYS A 40 -7.90 -8.19 10.64
CA CYS A 40 -8.20 -9.63 10.59
C CYS A 40 -7.58 -10.33 9.39
N GLY A 41 -7.55 -9.65 8.23
CA GLY A 41 -6.94 -10.21 7.02
C GLY A 41 -5.45 -9.94 6.90
N SER A 42 -4.79 -9.46 7.97
CA SER A 42 -3.36 -9.11 8.04
C SER A 42 -2.80 -8.52 6.75
N SER A 43 -3.48 -7.52 6.18
CA SER A 43 -3.13 -7.00 4.85
C SER A 43 -3.27 -5.49 4.74
N VAL A 44 -2.54 -4.91 3.78
CA VAL A 44 -2.87 -3.58 3.24
C VAL A 44 -3.47 -3.77 1.86
N GLN A 45 -4.69 -3.29 1.68
CA GLN A 45 -5.46 -3.41 0.44
C GLN A 45 -5.45 -2.07 -0.28
N MET A 46 -5.28 -2.10 -1.59
CA MET A 46 -5.40 -0.94 -2.47
C MET A 46 -6.74 -1.01 -3.20
N ILE A 47 -7.49 0.08 -3.16
CA ILE A 47 -8.73 0.25 -3.92
C ILE A 47 -8.64 1.53 -4.73
N ASP A 48 -9.37 1.61 -5.83
CA ASP A 48 -9.44 2.82 -6.63
C ASP A 48 -10.29 3.91 -5.96
N LYS A 49 -10.31 5.09 -6.57
CA LYS A 49 -11.07 6.27 -6.11
C LYS A 49 -12.59 6.07 -6.01
N ASP A 50 -13.11 5.01 -6.63
CA ASP A 50 -14.53 4.66 -6.69
C ASP A 50 -14.87 3.42 -5.84
N GLY A 51 -13.88 2.89 -5.13
CA GLY A 51 -14.03 1.86 -4.11
C GLY A 51 -13.85 0.43 -4.63
N GLN A 52 -13.40 0.25 -5.87
CA GLN A 52 -13.15 -1.06 -6.43
C GLN A 52 -11.81 -1.59 -5.96
N PHE A 53 -11.80 -2.85 -5.54
CA PHE A 53 -10.57 -3.53 -5.14
C PHE A 53 -9.60 -3.63 -6.34
N LEU A 54 -8.36 -3.20 -6.13
CA LEU A 54 -7.30 -3.33 -7.13
C LEU A 54 -6.41 -4.53 -6.79
N LEU A 55 -5.78 -4.51 -5.62
CA LEU A 55 -4.85 -5.55 -5.20
C LEU A 55 -4.60 -5.54 -3.69
N PHE A 56 -4.07 -6.65 -3.19
CA PHE A 56 -3.37 -6.65 -1.91
C PHE A 56 -2.02 -6.02 -2.13
N LEU A 57 -1.82 -4.83 -1.55
CA LEU A 57 -0.53 -4.17 -1.58
C LEU A 57 0.40 -5.00 -0.70
N LEU A 58 0.14 -5.07 0.60
CA LEU A 58 0.99 -5.85 1.50
C LEU A 58 0.26 -7.10 1.96
N VAL A 59 0.89 -8.25 1.71
CA VAL A 59 0.62 -9.52 2.38
C VAL A 59 1.90 -9.91 3.09
N PRO A 60 1.99 -9.71 4.41
CA PRO A 60 3.17 -10.06 5.19
C PRO A 60 3.41 -11.56 5.10
N HIS A 61 4.69 -11.94 4.98
CA HIS A 61 5.10 -13.35 5.10
C HIS A 61 4.87 -13.89 6.52
N ASP A 62 4.86 -13.01 7.52
CA ASP A 62 4.59 -13.34 8.91
C ASP A 62 3.15 -13.00 9.27
N ILE A 63 2.36 -14.03 9.54
CA ILE A 63 0.96 -13.93 10.01
C ILE A 63 0.83 -13.14 11.33
N SER A 64 1.93 -12.96 12.08
CA SER A 64 1.97 -12.14 13.30
C SER A 64 1.91 -10.63 13.02
N PHE A 65 2.14 -10.21 11.77
CA PHE A 65 2.02 -8.82 11.38
C PHE A 65 0.55 -8.41 11.33
N GLN A 66 0.21 -7.46 12.20
CA GLN A 66 -1.13 -6.93 12.36
C GLN A 66 -1.12 -5.43 12.02
N PRO A 67 -1.40 -5.05 10.76
CA PRO A 67 -1.37 -3.66 10.35
C PRO A 67 -2.48 -2.89 11.06
N PHE A 68 -2.11 -1.77 11.66
CA PHE A 68 -3.02 -0.98 12.48
C PHE A 68 -3.12 0.47 12.02
N SER A 69 -1.99 1.09 11.68
CA SER A 69 -1.92 2.46 11.17
C SER A 69 -1.20 2.49 9.83
N ILE A 70 -1.55 3.48 9.00
CA ILE A 70 -0.93 3.69 7.70
C ILE A 70 -0.86 5.17 7.37
N CYS A 71 0.26 5.61 6.80
CA CYS A 71 0.38 6.92 6.18
C CYS A 71 1.19 6.82 4.89
N TYR A 72 0.95 7.78 3.98
CA TYR A 72 1.75 7.96 2.78
C TYR A 72 2.68 9.15 2.97
N ASP A 73 3.97 8.95 2.73
CA ASP A 73 4.98 9.99 2.72
C ASP A 73 5.18 10.45 1.27
N SER A 74 4.72 11.68 0.97
CA SER A 74 4.78 12.25 -0.37
C SER A 74 6.17 12.69 -0.81
N GLU A 75 7.07 12.98 0.13
CA GLU A 75 8.45 13.37 -0.20
C GLU A 75 9.26 12.16 -0.64
N ARG A 76 9.06 11.03 0.05
CA ARG A 76 9.84 9.80 -0.20
C ARG A 76 9.15 8.79 -1.11
N HIS A 77 7.88 9.00 -1.40
CA HIS A 77 7.01 8.08 -2.15
C HIS A 77 6.95 6.68 -1.53
N ILE A 78 6.78 6.64 -0.21
CA ILE A 78 6.68 5.40 0.56
C ILE A 78 5.38 5.36 1.36
N VAL A 79 4.94 4.16 1.67
CA VAL A 79 3.89 3.88 2.65
C VAL A 79 4.54 3.42 3.94
N VAL A 80 4.16 4.04 5.04
CA VAL A 80 4.58 3.64 6.38
C VAL A 80 3.42 2.94 7.07
N VAL A 81 3.66 1.75 7.60
CA VAL A 81 2.64 0.92 8.27
C VAL A 81 3.11 0.61 9.69
N GLY A 82 2.29 0.98 10.67
CA GLY A 82 2.49 0.57 12.06
C GLY A 82 1.75 -0.74 12.36
N SER A 83 2.39 -1.65 13.08
CA SER A 83 1.80 -2.91 13.51
C SER A 83 1.55 -2.97 15.02
N LYS A 84 0.44 -3.61 15.42
CA LYS A 84 0.06 -3.82 16.83
C LYS A 84 0.38 -5.25 17.33
N GLY A 85 0.95 -6.10 16.46
CA GLY A 85 1.33 -7.47 16.79
C GLY A 85 2.46 -7.55 17.82
N PHE A 86 2.92 -8.76 18.12
CA PHE A 86 3.94 -9.01 19.16
C PHE A 86 5.22 -8.18 18.98
N GLN A 87 5.68 -8.04 17.74
CA GLN A 87 6.92 -7.33 17.42
C GLN A 87 6.79 -5.80 17.39
N ARG A 88 5.55 -5.25 17.40
CA ARG A 88 5.24 -3.79 17.36
C ARG A 88 6.20 -2.99 16.46
N THR A 89 6.10 -3.21 15.17
CA THR A 89 7.01 -2.61 14.18
C THR A 89 6.40 -1.42 13.46
N ILE A 90 7.27 -0.56 12.94
CA ILE A 90 6.94 0.41 11.90
C ILE A 90 7.73 -0.01 10.66
N SER A 91 7.02 -0.27 9.56
CA SER A 91 7.62 -0.73 8.30
C SER A 91 7.37 0.29 7.19
N ALA A 92 8.37 0.53 6.34
CA ALA A 92 8.26 1.40 5.18
C ALA A 92 8.34 0.60 3.88
N TYR A 93 7.48 0.94 2.91
CA TYR A 93 7.35 0.23 1.65
C TYR A 93 7.32 1.20 0.48
N ARG A 94 8.13 0.93 -0.55
CA ARG A 94 8.02 1.59 -1.85
C ARG A 94 7.25 0.67 -2.79
N TYR A 95 6.22 1.20 -3.45
CA TYR A 95 5.40 0.45 -4.40
C TYR A 95 5.01 1.25 -5.66
N ILE A 96 5.29 2.55 -5.68
CA ILE A 96 5.14 3.37 -6.88
C ILE A 96 6.53 3.53 -7.48
N ASP A 97 6.76 2.87 -8.62
CA ASP A 97 7.97 3.08 -9.41
C ASP A 97 7.75 4.27 -10.35
N ARG A 98 8.44 5.36 -10.08
CA ARG A 98 8.52 6.50 -10.99
C ARG A 98 9.73 6.32 -11.91
N ASN A 99 9.69 5.33 -12.80
CA ASN A 99 10.48 5.40 -14.03
C ASN A 99 9.77 6.40 -14.97
N LEU A 100 9.83 7.69 -14.61
CA LEU A 100 9.53 8.76 -15.53
C LEU A 100 10.72 8.82 -16.48
N GLY A 101 10.57 8.25 -17.68
CA GLY A 101 11.62 8.19 -18.69
C GLY A 101 12.21 9.57 -18.94
N VAL A 102 13.43 9.79 -18.45
CA VAL A 102 14.32 10.84 -18.92
C VAL A 102 15.33 10.12 -19.82
N PRO A 103 15.28 10.28 -21.16
CA PRO A 103 16.31 9.73 -22.03
C PRO A 103 17.53 10.63 -21.92
N GLY A 104 18.47 10.26 -21.05
CA GLY A 104 19.71 11.01 -20.87
C GLY A 104 20.45 10.59 -19.60
N GLU A 105 21.32 9.59 -19.77
CA GLU A 105 22.56 9.35 -19.03
C GLU A 105 22.60 9.67 -17.52
N THR A 106 22.55 8.62 -16.71
CA THR A 106 23.46 8.47 -15.56
C THR A 106 23.73 6.99 -15.35
N GLU A 107 24.98 6.57 -15.49
CA GLU A 107 25.46 5.28 -15.00
C GLU A 107 25.15 5.20 -13.50
N VAL A 108 24.38 4.17 -13.10
CA VAL A 108 24.14 3.84 -11.70
C VAL A 108 24.57 2.39 -11.53
N ASP A 109 25.54 2.18 -10.63
CA ASP A 109 26.14 0.90 -10.29
C ASP A 109 25.12 -0.25 -10.28
N GLU A 110 25.34 -1.21 -11.18
CA GLU A 110 24.55 -2.42 -11.33
C GLU A 110 24.81 -3.38 -10.15
N GLU A 111 24.32 -3.06 -8.96
CA GLU A 111 23.96 -4.09 -8.00
C GLU A 111 22.45 -4.05 -7.71
N LYS A 112 21.76 -4.87 -8.52
CA LYS A 112 20.54 -5.59 -8.12
C LYS A 112 19.24 -4.79 -8.06
N PHE A 113 18.91 -4.06 -9.12
CA PHE A 113 17.57 -3.49 -9.29
C PHE A 113 17.00 -3.72 -10.70
N THR A 114 16.74 -4.96 -11.06
CA THR A 114 15.79 -5.23 -12.15
C THR A 114 14.36 -5.02 -11.62
N SER A 115 13.64 -4.09 -12.23
CA SER A 115 12.19 -3.88 -12.04
C SER A 115 11.43 -4.80 -13.00
N PRO A 116 10.42 -5.55 -12.55
CA PRO A 116 9.48 -6.11 -13.49
C PRO A 116 8.32 -5.14 -13.75
N SER A 117 7.79 -5.16 -14.97
CA SER A 117 6.70 -4.29 -15.42
C SER A 117 5.42 -4.52 -14.61
N TYR A 118 4.47 -3.57 -14.70
CA TYR A 118 3.11 -3.59 -14.15
C TYR A 118 2.32 -4.91 -14.29
N SER A 119 2.79 -5.85 -15.12
CA SER A 119 2.28 -7.21 -15.30
C SER A 119 2.82 -8.26 -14.31
N ASP A 120 3.83 -7.96 -13.49
CA ASP A 120 4.49 -8.95 -12.64
C ASP A 120 4.15 -8.74 -11.15
N ARG A 121 3.36 -9.67 -10.61
CA ARG A 121 2.68 -9.57 -9.30
C ARG A 121 3.59 -9.68 -8.07
N ARG A 122 4.90 -9.41 -8.15
CA ARG A 122 5.83 -9.69 -7.05
C ARG A 122 7.05 -8.78 -7.02
N SER A 123 6.92 -7.56 -6.51
CA SER A 123 8.05 -6.91 -5.80
C SER A 123 7.62 -5.62 -5.12
N ILE A 124 7.09 -5.73 -3.90
CA ILE A 124 7.17 -4.61 -2.97
C ILE A 124 8.52 -4.71 -2.28
N ARG A 125 9.33 -3.66 -2.44
CA ARG A 125 10.62 -3.57 -1.77
C ARG A 125 10.39 -3.04 -0.35
N LEU A 126 10.63 -3.91 0.62
CA LEU A 126 10.70 -3.53 2.04
C LEU A 126 11.88 -2.58 2.21
N VAL A 127 11.62 -1.35 2.63
CA VAL A 127 12.67 -0.43 3.07
C VAL A 127 12.76 -0.62 4.59
N THR A 128 13.62 -1.52 5.03
CA THR A 128 13.99 -1.58 6.44
C THR A 128 14.85 -0.36 6.78
N LYS A 129 14.54 0.34 7.87
CA LYS A 129 15.49 1.22 8.54
C LYS A 129 15.83 0.62 9.90
N THR A 130 17.13 0.53 10.14
CA THR A 130 17.82 0.15 11.38
C THR A 130 17.44 1.05 12.55
#